data_AF-U1RI95-F1
#
_entry.id   AF-U1RI95-F1
#
_cell.length_a   1.000
_cell.length_b   1.000
_cell.length_c   1.000
_cell.angle_alpha   90.00
_cell.angle_beta   90.00
_cell.angle_gamma   90.00
#
_symmetry.space_group_name_H-M   'P 1'
#
loop_
_entity.id
_entity.type
_entity.pdbx_description
1 polymer ?
#
loop_
_entity_poly.entity_id
_entity_poly.type
_entity_poly.pdbx_seq_one_letter_code
_entity_poly.pdbx_strand_id
1 'polypeptide(L)' 'MSTTWAPVTFYEIRVGDTVRTLDHRTGEVIAAGQVDHIIHCKDHDRAVSHSMGLLARSDYPHIERRASWSPVQPTAPNGS' A
#
# COMPACT_ATOMS: atom_id res chain seq x y z
N MET A 1 -16.92 -6.81 -7.92
CA MET A 1 -16.15 -6.37 -6.73
C MET A 1 -15.36 -5.15 -7.14
N SER A 2 -15.64 -3.96 -6.59
CA SER A 2 -14.87 -2.75 -6.92
C SER A 2 -13.60 -2.76 -6.07
N THR A 3 -12.44 -2.90 -6.70
CA THR A 3 -11.16 -2.75 -5.99
C THR A 3 -10.91 -1.26 -5.81
N THR A 4 -11.01 -0.79 -4.56
CA THR A 4 -10.72 0.60 -4.23
C THR A 4 -9.27 0.74 -3.78
N TRP A 5 -8.61 1.78 -4.27
CA TRP A 5 -7.25 2.17 -3.85
C TRP A 5 -7.36 3.45 -3.03
N ALA A 6 -6.58 3.55 -1.96
CA ALA A 6 -6.55 4.73 -1.10
C ALA A 6 -5.10 5.21 -0.92
N PRO A 7 -4.86 6.52 -0.89
CA PRO A 7 -3.55 7.08 -0.55
C PRO A 7 -3.04 6.51 0.77
N VAL A 8 -1.74 6.22 0.83
CA VAL A 8 -1.07 5.71 2.03
C VAL A 8 0.31 6.35 2.14
N THR A 9 0.74 6.69 3.35
CA THR A 9 2.13 7.08 3.56
C THR A 9 3.02 5.85 3.64
N PHE A 10 4.29 5.97 3.25
CA PHE A 10 5.21 4.82 3.26
C PHE A 10 5.28 4.14 4.64
N TYR A 11 5.28 4.91 5.73
CA TYR A 11 5.41 4.39 7.08
C TYR A 11 4.17 3.65 7.60
N GLU A 12 3.05 3.70 6.87
CA GLU A 12 1.84 2.93 7.16
C GLU A 12 1.79 1.60 6.38
N ILE A 13 2.67 1.41 5.39
CA ILE A 13 2.77 0.18 4.60
C ILE A 13 3.29 -0.94 5.50
N ARG A 14 2.72 -2.14 5.31
CA ARG A 14 3.13 -3.37 6.00
C ARG A 14 3.43 -4.48 5.01
N VAL A 15 4.25 -5.44 5.42
CA VAL A 15 4.40 -6.71 4.68
C VAL A 15 3.02 -7.37 4.56
N GLY A 16 2.69 -7.83 3.36
CA GLY A 16 1.39 -8.37 3.00
C GLY A 16 0.43 -7.36 2.37
N ASP A 17 0.66 -6.05 2.52
CA ASP A 17 -0.14 -5.04 1.83
C ASP A 17 0.04 -5.15 0.32
N THR A 18 -1.04 -4.97 -0.44
CA THR A 18 -0.94 -4.72 -1.88
C THR A 18 -0.91 -3.22 -2.11
N VAL A 19 0.19 -2.73 -2.67
CA VAL A 19 0.41 -1.30 -2.94
C VAL A 19 0.62 -1.04 -4.42
N ARG A 20 0.41 0.20 -4.84
CA ARG A 20 0.85 0.72 -6.12
C ARG A 20 1.44 2.11 -5.94
N THR A 21 2.46 2.42 -6.73
CA THR A 21 3.09 3.74 -6.79
C THR A 21 2.71 4.38 -8.12
N LEU A 22 2.31 5.65 -8.06
CA LEU A 22 1.88 6.43 -9.21
C LEU A 22 2.98 7.41 -9.62
N ASP A 23 3.17 7.64 -10.91
CA ASP A 23 4.05 8.70 -11.36
C ASP A 23 3.53 10.08 -10.91
N HIS A 24 4.40 10.88 -10.29
CA HIS A 24 4.07 12.20 -9.77
C HIS A 24 3.62 13.24 -10.82
N ARG A 25 3.85 13.00 -12.12
CA ARG A 25 3.46 13.92 -13.19
C ARG A 25 2.22 13.44 -13.92
N THR A 26 2.17 12.15 -14.25
CA THR A 26 1.09 11.60 -15.08
C THR A 26 -0.02 10.94 -14.27
N GLY A 27 0.25 10.56 -13.03
CA GLY A 27 -0.68 9.76 -12.20
C GLY A 27 -0.79 8.30 -12.64
N GLU A 28 0.02 7.85 -13.61
CA GLU A 28 0.01 6.47 -14.09
C GLU A 28 0.68 5.52 -13.10
N VAL A 29 0.24 4.26 -13.06
CA VAL A 29 0.86 3.25 -12.20
C VAL A 29 2.22 2.85 -12.76
N ILE A 30 3.28 3.06 -11.98
CA ILE A 30 4.67 2.72 -12.37
C ILE A 30 5.22 1.49 -11.64
N ALA A 31 4.62 1.12 -10.51
CA ALA A 31 4.91 -0.12 -9.80
C ALA A 31 3.67 -0.56 -9.02
N ALA A 32 3.40 -1.87 -8.95
CA ALA A 32 2.31 -2.41 -8.15
C ALA A 32 2.60 -3.86 -7.77
N GLY A 33 2.24 -4.25 -6.54
CA GLY A 33 2.47 -5.60 -6.05
C GLY A 33 2.18 -5.76 -4.57
N GLN A 34 2.27 -7.00 -4.10
CA GLN A 34 2.25 -7.28 -2.68
C GLN A 34 3.64 -7.02 -2.08
N VAL A 35 3.67 -6.35 -0.93
CA VAL A 35 4.90 -6.07 -0.21
C VAL A 35 5.37 -7.35 0.48
N ASP A 36 6.53 -7.84 0.09
CA ASP A 36 7.17 -9.01 0.70
C ASP A 36 8.14 -8.58 1.81
N HIS A 37 8.85 -7.46 1.62
CA HIS A 37 9.82 -6.95 2.60
C HIS A 37 9.85 -5.42 2.66
N ILE A 38 10.19 -4.91 3.85
CA ILE A 38 10.55 -3.51 4.08
C ILE A 38 12.04 -3.47 4.43
N ILE A 39 12.80 -2.69 3.68
CA ILE A 39 14.24 -2.52 3.85
C ILE A 39 14.48 -1.10 4.33
N HIS A 40 15.13 -0.96 5.48
CA HIS A 40 15.58 0.34 5.98
C HIS A 40 16.93 0.68 5.39
N CYS A 41 17.02 1.77 4.62
CA CYS A 41 18.28 2.23 4.05
C CYS A 41 18.64 3.61 4.61
N LYS A 42 19.92 3.98 4.49
CA LYS A 42 20.43 5.26 4.99
C LYS A 42 19.68 6.48 4.42
N ASP A 43 19.34 6.43 3.13
CA ASP A 43 18.76 7.58 2.42
C ASP A 43 17.23 7.56 2.40
N HIS A 44 16.64 6.39 2.15
CA HIS A 44 15.19 6.19 2.09
C HIS A 44 14.86 4.71 2.26
N ASP A 45 13.76 4.42 2.95
CA ASP A 45 13.27 3.06 3.12
C ASP A 45 12.61 2.56 1.84
N ARG A 46 12.56 1.24 1.67
CA ARG A 46 12.06 0.58 0.45
C ARG A 46 11.07 -0.52 0.80
N ALA A 47 9.93 -0.52 0.12
CA ALA A 47 9.00 -1.64 0.10
C ALA A 47 9.23 -2.41 -1.19
N VAL A 48 9.48 -3.72 -1.08
CA VAL A 48 9.86 -4.56 -2.22
C VAL A 48 8.97 -5.80 -2.31
N SER A 49 8.77 -6.27 -3.53
CA SER A 49 8.23 -7.58 -3.85
C SER A 49 9.32 -8.48 -4.42
N HIS A 50 9.29 -9.77 -4.12
CA HIS A 50 10.18 -10.77 -4.70
C HIS A 50 9.97 -10.95 -6.20
N SER A 51 8.73 -10.78 -6.70
CA SER A 51 8.40 -10.99 -8.11
C SER A 51 8.52 -9.72 -8.94
N MET A 52 8.17 -8.56 -8.37
CA MET A 52 8.08 -7.28 -9.09
C MET A 52 9.23 -6.31 -8.76
N GLY A 53 10.03 -6.59 -7.73
CA GLY A 53 11.13 -5.71 -7.29
C GLY A 53 10.64 -4.53 -6.45
N LEU A 54 11.20 -3.33 -6.70
CA LEU A 54 10.87 -2.13 -5.91
C LEU A 54 9.43 -1.68 -6.14
N LEU A 55 8.65 -1.57 -5.07
CA LEU A 55 7.26 -1.11 -5.13
C LEU A 55 7.12 0.34 -4.70
N ALA A 56 7.75 0.74 -3.59
CA ALA A 56 7.62 2.10 -3.05
C ALA A 56 8.89 2.52 -2.30
N ARG A 57 9.09 3.83 -2.17
CA ARG A 57 10.17 4.45 -1.38
C ARG A 57 9.61 5.48 -0.41
N SER A 58 10.25 5.65 0.74
CA SER A 58 9.81 6.61 1.76
C SER A 58 9.90 8.07 1.33
N ASP A 59 10.74 8.38 0.35
CA ASP A 59 10.92 9.73 -0.21
C ASP A 59 10.06 9.99 -1.45
N TYR A 60 9.16 9.06 -1.80
CA TYR A 60 8.29 9.19 -2.97
C TYR A 60 6.82 9.42 -2.55
N PRO A 61 6.16 10.46 -3.08
CA PRO A 61 4.92 10.98 -2.48
C PRO A 61 3.62 10.25 -2.85
N HIS A 62 3.57 9.49 -3.95
CA HIS A 62 2.32 8.95 -4.47
C HIS A 62 2.27 7.44 -4.39
N ILE A 63 1.86 6.95 -3.22
CA ILE A 63 1.64 5.53 -2.97
C ILE A 63 0.18 5.33 -2.55
N GLU A 64 -0.42 4.27 -3.07
CA GLU A 64 -1.76 3.86 -2.72
C GLU A 64 -1.77 2.41 -2.27
N ARG A 65 -2.58 2.10 -1.26
CA ARG A 65 -2.84 0.75 -0.79
C ARG A 65 -4.19 0.27 -1.30
N ARG A 66 -4.25 -1.00 -1.70
CA ARG A 66 -5.50 -1.68 -2.00
C ARG A 66 -6.31 -1.81 -0.72
N ALA A 67 -7.48 -1.19 -0.69
CA ALA A 67 -8.44 -1.42 0.37
C ALA A 67 -9.13 -2.77 0.10
N SER A 68 -8.82 -3.77 0.92
CA SER A 68 -9.70 -4.92 1.06
C SER A 68 -11.01 -4.40 1.65
N TRP A 69 -12.12 -4.45 0.92
CA TRP A 69 -13.43 -4.24 1.53
C TRP A 69 -13.69 -5.41 2.47
N SER A 70 -13.30 -5.28 3.73
CA SER A 70 -13.93 -6.07 4.79
C SER A 70 -15.32 -5.46 4.95
N PRO A 71 -16.42 -6.19 4.68
CA PRO A 71 -17.71 -5.71 5.16
C PRO A 71 -17.57 -5.60 6.67
N VAL A 72 -17.60 -4.38 7.19
CA VAL A 72 -17.71 -4.14 8.62
C VAL A 72 -19.05 -4.77 8.99
N GLN A 73 -19.01 -5.99 9.53
CA GLN A 73 -20.20 -6.59 10.13
C GLN A 73 -20.62 -5.62 11.23
N PRO A 74 -21.85 -5.05 11.19
CA PRO A 74 -22.30 -4.20 12.28
C PRO A 74 -22.24 -5.06 13.53
N THR A 75 -21.40 -4.68 14.50
CA THR A 75 -21.44 -5.25 15.83
C THR A 75 -22.85 -5.03 16.34
N ALA A 76 -23.62 -6.10 16.49
CA ALA A 76 -24.94 -6.01 17.10
C ALA A 76 -24.80 -5.30 18.45
N PRO A 77 -25.64 -4.29 18.77
CA PRO A 77 -25.60 -3.71 20.09
C PRO A 77 -26.00 -4.78 21.10
N ASN A 78 -25.03 -5.22 21.90
CA ASN A 78 -25.30 -5.95 23.11
C ASN A 78 -25.87 -4.95 24.12
N GLY A 79 -27.11 -5.16 24.55
CA GLY A 79 -27.74 -4.47 25.68
C GLY A 79 -29.26 -4.40 25.49
N SER A 80 -30.11 -4.89 26.38
CA SER A 80 -29.99 -5.58 27.66
C SER A 80 -31.28 -6.35 27.89
#